data_AF-A0A2E7UGN5-F1
#
_entry.id   AF-A0A2E7UGN5-F1
#
_cell.length_a   1.000
_cell.length_b   1.000
_cell.length_c   1.000
_cell.angle_alpha   90.00
_cell.angle_beta   90.00
_cell.angle_gamma   90.00
#
_symmetry.space_group_name_H-M   'P 1'
#
loop_
_entity.id
_entity.type
_entity.pdbx_description
1 polymer ?
#
loop_
_entity_poly.entity_id
_entity_poly.type
_entity_poly.pdbx_seq_one_letter_code
_entity_poly.pdbx_strand_id
1 'polypeptide(L)'
;MMIQAIIASAMMLQGAPADGQVQVQPVAMIEAQQDPAALINLGVELAQAGETEAARTAFEKVIRMRVAYTLQTTDGRFVHPSDLARQGLQMLDSGAFASKPDQIAAR
;
A
#
# COMPACT_ATOMS: atom_id res chain seq x y z
N MET A 1 26.14 24.98 -32.21
CA MET A 1 25.20 24.12 -32.96
C MET A 1 26.03 23.17 -33.83
N MET A 2 25.51 21.97 -34.12
CA MET A 2 26.15 20.77 -34.73
C MET A 2 26.78 19.83 -33.69
N ILE A 3 25.98 18.95 -33.07
CA ILE A 3 25.57 17.61 -33.54
C ILE A 3 26.74 16.62 -33.42
N GLN A 4 26.77 15.86 -32.32
CA GLN A 4 27.56 14.65 -32.20
C GLN A 4 26.84 13.50 -32.90
N ALA A 5 27.53 12.91 -33.86
CA ALA A 5 27.14 11.68 -34.53
C ALA A 5 27.67 10.47 -33.75
N ILE A 6 26.76 9.53 -33.49
CA ILE A 6 26.89 8.07 -33.59
C ILE A 6 28.15 7.43 -32.97
N ILE A 7 27.94 6.67 -31.89
CA ILE A 7 28.68 5.42 -31.70
C ILE A 7 27.67 4.27 -31.76
N ALA A 8 27.92 3.39 -32.73
CA ALA A 8 27.16 2.19 -33.01
C ALA A 8 27.42 1.10 -31.96
N SER A 9 26.41 0.24 -31.85
CA SER A 9 26.35 -1.06 -31.19
C SER A 9 27.65 -1.85 -31.04
N ALA A 10 27.83 -2.43 -29.85
CA ALA A 10 27.93 -3.88 -29.60
C ALA A 10 28.82 -4.15 -28.39
N MET A 11 28.28 -4.85 -27.39
CA MET A 11 28.89 -6.08 -26.84
C MET A 11 28.05 -6.58 -25.66
N MET A 12 27.41 -7.74 -25.87
CA MET A 12 27.01 -8.62 -24.78
C MET A 12 28.27 -9.15 -24.10
N LEU A 13 28.41 -8.93 -22.79
CA LEU A 13 28.96 -9.96 -21.90
C LEU A 13 28.65 -9.63 -20.42
N GLN A 14 27.77 -10.46 -19.86
CA GLN A 14 27.83 -11.01 -18.49
C GLN A 14 27.84 -10.04 -17.30
N GLY A 15 26.68 -9.99 -16.63
CA GLY A 15 26.54 -9.49 -15.28
C GLY A 15 25.17 -9.85 -14.70
N ALA A 16 24.88 -11.14 -14.52
CA ALA A 16 23.91 -11.59 -13.52
C ALA A 16 24.71 -12.26 -12.39
N PRO A 17 24.31 -12.18 -11.11
CA PRO A 17 22.96 -11.85 -10.63
C PRO A 17 22.96 -10.69 -9.63
N ALA A 18 22.28 -9.58 -9.92
CA ALA A 18 21.91 -8.65 -8.86
C ALA A 18 20.78 -9.31 -8.07
N ASP A 19 21.04 -9.58 -6.78
CA ASP A 19 20.14 -10.16 -5.80
C ASP A 19 18.66 -9.91 -6.11
N GLY A 20 17.95 -10.99 -6.38
CA GLY A 20 16.51 -11.01 -6.58
C GLY A 20 15.78 -10.73 -5.26
N GLN A 21 15.91 -9.52 -4.74
CA GLN A 21 14.86 -8.96 -3.91
C GLN A 21 13.70 -8.76 -4.88
N VAL A 22 12.84 -9.77 -5.00
CA VAL A 22 11.54 -9.62 -5.62
C VAL A 22 10.89 -8.47 -4.86
N GLN A 23 10.92 -7.27 -5.43
CA GLN A 23 10.11 -6.17 -4.95
C GLN A 23 8.68 -6.61 -5.17
N VAL A 24 8.10 -7.23 -4.14
CA VAL A 24 6.71 -7.65 -4.15
C VAL A 24 5.91 -6.36 -4.26
N GLN A 25 5.31 -6.14 -5.42
CA GLN A 25 4.48 -4.96 -5.63
C GLN A 25 3.34 -4.98 -4.60
N PRO A 26 3.08 -3.88 -3.87
CA PRO A 26 2.08 -3.83 -2.82
C PRO A 26 0.71 -4.36 -3.26
N VAL A 27 0.31 -4.08 -4.51
CA VAL A 27 -0.94 -4.55 -5.11
C VAL A 27 -0.99 -6.09 -5.20
N ALA A 28 0.11 -6.75 -5.56
CA ALA A 28 0.14 -8.22 -5.63
C ALA A 28 -0.06 -8.86 -4.25
N MET A 29 0.51 -8.25 -3.20
CA MET A 29 0.31 -8.69 -1.82
C MET A 29 -1.15 -8.50 -1.37
N ILE A 30 -1.76 -7.37 -1.73
CA ILE A 30 -3.18 -7.08 -1.48
C ILE A 30 -4.06 -8.13 -2.15
N GLU A 31 -3.84 -8.44 -3.42
CA GLU A 31 -4.64 -9.39 -4.18
C GLU A 31 -4.55 -10.82 -3.63
N ALA A 32 -3.39 -11.23 -3.11
CA ALA A 32 -3.24 -12.52 -2.45
C ALA A 32 -3.95 -12.58 -1.08
N GLN A 33 -4.04 -11.47 -0.35
CA GLN A 33 -4.54 -11.48 1.03
C GLN A 33 -6.07 -11.64 1.13
N GLN A 34 -6.57 -12.56 1.96
CA GLN A 34 -8.01 -12.87 2.08
C GLN A 34 -8.58 -12.65 3.49
N ASP A 35 -7.81 -12.08 4.41
CA ASP A 35 -8.32 -11.67 5.72
C ASP A 35 -8.65 -10.16 5.71
N PRO A 36 -9.92 -9.78 5.97
CA PRO A 36 -10.30 -8.38 6.08
C PRO A 36 -9.52 -7.60 7.14
N ALA A 37 -9.16 -8.20 8.27
CA ALA A 37 -8.43 -7.50 9.32
C ALA A 37 -7.01 -7.15 8.86
N ALA A 38 -6.31 -8.13 8.28
CA ALA A 38 -4.99 -7.91 7.70
C ALA A 38 -5.01 -6.89 6.54
N LEU A 39 -6.01 -6.93 5.65
CA LEU A 39 -6.16 -5.95 4.58
C LEU A 39 -6.40 -4.52 5.10
N ILE A 40 -7.20 -4.35 6.17
CA ILE A 40 -7.40 -3.04 6.81
C ILE A 40 -6.09 -2.51 7.37
N ASN A 41 -5.36 -3.34 8.12
CA ASN A 41 -4.08 -2.96 8.71
C ASN A 41 -3.06 -2.58 7.63
N LEU A 42 -2.95 -3.39 6.58
CA LEU A 42 -2.09 -3.11 5.44
C LEU A 42 -2.48 -1.80 4.74
N GLY A 43 -3.77 -1.55 4.53
CA GLY A 43 -4.25 -0.30 3.95
C GLY A 43 -3.85 0.92 4.78
N VAL A 44 -3.90 0.83 6.11
CA VAL A 44 -3.46 1.89 7.01
C VAL A 44 -1.95 2.12 6.93
N GLU A 45 -1.14 1.05 6.90
CA GLU A 45 0.32 1.14 6.77
C GLU A 45 0.73 1.79 5.44
N LEU A 46 0.11 1.36 4.33
CA LEU A 46 0.33 1.94 3.01
C LEU A 46 -0.07 3.42 2.96
N ALA A 47 -1.21 3.77 3.56
CA ALA A 47 -1.68 5.16 3.62
C ALA A 47 -0.71 6.07 4.38
N GLN A 48 -0.16 5.58 5.50
CA GLN A 48 0.84 6.31 6.29
C GLN A 48 2.18 6.44 5.56
N ALA A 49 2.53 5.47 4.70
CA ALA A 49 3.71 5.52 3.84
C ALA A 49 3.53 6.43 2.60
N GLY A 50 2.33 6.98 2.39
CA GLY A 50 2.00 7.80 1.21
C GLY A 50 1.59 7.00 -0.03
N GLU A 51 1.54 5.67 0.07
CA GLU A 51 1.14 4.73 -0.98
C GLU A 51 -0.39 4.72 -1.17
N THR A 52 -0.93 5.87 -1.56
CA THR A 52 -2.37 6.18 -1.55
C THR A 52 -3.21 5.23 -2.41
N GLU A 53 -2.74 4.90 -3.62
CA GLU A 53 -3.45 4.00 -4.54
C GLU A 53 -3.46 2.55 -4.04
N ALA A 54 -2.35 2.09 -3.44
CA ALA A 54 -2.27 0.76 -2.86
C ALA A 54 -3.17 0.66 -1.61
N ALA A 55 -3.18 1.70 -0.76
CA ALA A 55 -4.08 1.78 0.38
C ALA A 55 -5.56 1.74 -0.04
N ARG A 56 -5.93 2.53 -1.07
CA ARG A 56 -7.28 2.52 -1.65
C ARG A 56 -7.68 1.11 -2.11
N THR A 57 -6.79 0.45 -2.85
CA THR A 57 -7.01 -0.92 -3.34
C THR A 57 -7.30 -1.91 -2.20
N ALA A 58 -6.55 -1.82 -1.09
CA ALA A 58 -6.74 -2.67 0.07
C ALA A 58 -8.13 -2.46 0.72
N PHE A 59 -8.53 -1.21 0.96
CA PHE A 59 -9.83 -0.91 1.55
C PHE A 59 -11.00 -1.31 0.64
N GLU A 60 -10.91 -1.05 -0.66
CA GLU A 60 -11.95 -1.45 -1.60
C GLU A 60 -12.12 -2.98 -1.66
N LYS A 61 -11.01 -3.72 -1.56
CA LYS A 61 -11.07 -5.18 -1.53
C LYS A 61 -11.87 -5.67 -0.33
N VAL A 62 -11.66 -5.10 0.85
CA VAL A 62 -12.44 -5.44 2.06
C VAL A 62 -13.94 -5.21 1.84
N ILE A 63 -14.32 -4.11 1.18
CA ILE A 63 -15.73 -3.82 0.85
C ILE A 63 -16.30 -4.89 -0.11
N ARG A 64 -15.51 -5.34 -1.09
CA ARG A 64 -15.90 -6.39 -2.05
C ARG A 64 -16.10 -7.76 -1.41
N MET A 65 -15.43 -8.05 -0.29
CA MET A 65 -15.51 -9.36 0.38
C MET A 65 -16.86 -9.64 1.05
N ARG A 66 -17.67 -8.61 1.36
CA ARG A 66 -19.04 -8.74 1.90
C ARG A 66 -19.17 -9.69 3.09
N VAL A 67 -18.20 -9.69 4.00
CA VAL A 67 -18.23 -10.51 5.21
C VAL A 67 -19.29 -10.01 6.21
N ALA A 68 -19.94 -10.94 6.91
CA ALA A 68 -21.07 -10.67 7.81
C ALA A 68 -20.72 -10.67 9.31
N TYR A 69 -19.44 -10.68 9.67
CA TYR A 69 -18.98 -10.65 11.05
C TYR A 69 -18.39 -9.28 11.43
N THR A 70 -18.15 -9.09 12.73
CA THR A 70 -17.52 -7.90 13.30
C THR A 70 -16.09 -8.19 13.73
N LEU A 71 -15.21 -7.21 13.59
CA LEU A 71 -13.87 -7.21 14.18
C LEU A 71 -13.90 -6.43 15.49
N GLN A 72 -13.07 -6.86 16.44
CA GLN A 72 -12.82 -6.08 17.63
C GLN A 72 -11.67 -5.11 17.35
N THR A 73 -11.90 -3.81 17.57
CA THR A 73 -10.88 -2.76 17.48
C THR A 73 -10.08 -2.66 18.77
N THR A 74 -8.92 -1.99 18.74
CA THR A 74 -8.03 -1.83 19.90
C THR A 74 -8.67 -1.07 21.07
N ASP A 75 -9.68 -0.25 20.81
CA ASP A 75 -10.50 0.45 21.82
C ASP A 75 -11.69 -0.38 22.32
N GLY A 76 -11.78 -1.66 21.94
CA GLY A 76 -12.77 -2.61 22.42
C GLY A 76 -14.12 -2.59 21.70
N ARG A 77 -14.32 -1.74 20.69
CA ARG A 77 -15.55 -1.73 19.88
C ARG A 77 -15.60 -2.93 18.94
N PHE A 78 -16.81 -3.35 18.58
CA PHE A 78 -17.05 -4.33 17.54
C PHE A 78 -17.61 -3.61 16.31
N VAL A 79 -16.91 -3.71 15.18
CA VAL A 79 -17.22 -2.94 13.96
C VAL A 79 -17.16 -3.87 12.75
N HIS A 80 -18.05 -3.66 11.77
CA HIS A 80 -17.95 -4.41 10.52
C HIS A 80 -16.70 -4.00 9.72
N PRO A 81 -15.98 -4.94 9.09
CA PRO A 81 -14.81 -4.63 8.27
C PRO A 81 -15.09 -3.61 7.16
N SER A 82 -16.27 -3.68 6.56
CA SER A 82 -16.68 -2.75 5.50
C SER A 82 -16.85 -1.31 5.99
N ASP A 83 -17.26 -1.11 7.24
CA ASP A 83 -17.39 0.22 7.83
C ASP A 83 -16.01 0.83 8.11
N LEU A 84 -15.08 0.03 8.65
CA LEU A 84 -13.68 0.44 8.83
C LEU A 84 -13.01 0.77 7.49
N ALA A 85 -13.24 -0.03 6.46
CA ALA A 85 -12.69 0.21 5.13
C ALA A 85 -13.24 1.50 4.50
N ARG A 86 -14.54 1.78 4.62
CA ARG A 86 -15.12 3.06 4.15
C ARG A 86 -14.53 4.25 4.91
N GLN A 87 -14.33 4.12 6.22
CA GLN A 87 -13.67 5.15 7.00
C GLN A 87 -12.23 5.39 6.51
N GLY A 88 -11.48 4.32 6.21
CA GLY A 88 -10.15 4.41 5.61
C GLY A 88 -10.15 5.17 4.28
N LEU A 89 -11.10 4.88 3.38
CA LEU A 89 -11.24 5.62 2.13
C LEU A 89 -11.52 7.12 2.35
N GLN A 90 -12.42 7.46 3.28
CA GLN A 90 -12.70 8.86 3.62
C GLN A 90 -11.46 9.58 4.17
N MET A 91 -10.66 8.90 4.99
CA MET A 91 -9.41 9.46 5.54
C MET A 91 -8.33 9.64 4.46
N LEU A 92 -8.28 8.76 3.44
CA LEU A 92 -7.43 8.96 2.27
C LEU A 92 -7.86 10.19 1.48
N ASP A 93 -9.16 10.30 1.18
CA ASP A 93 -9.73 11.42 0.41
C ASP A 93 -9.53 12.77 1.11
N SER A 94 -9.56 12.78 2.45
CA SER A 94 -9.32 13.98 3.25
C SER A 94 -7.84 14.24 3.57
N GLY A 95 -6.91 13.37 3.13
CA GLY A 95 -5.48 13.46 3.44
C GLY A 95 -5.12 13.26 4.93
N ALA A 96 -6.03 12.70 5.74
CA ALA A 96 -5.87 12.60 7.18
C ALA A 96 -4.74 11.65 7.63
N PHE A 97 -4.31 10.71 6.76
CA PHE A 97 -3.18 9.82 7.06
C PHE A 97 -1.82 10.52 7.01
N ALA A 98 -1.67 11.56 6.18
CA ALA A 98 -0.42 12.31 6.02
C ALA A 98 -0.18 13.32 7.16
N SER A 99 -1.17 13.58 8.01
CA SER A 99 -1.11 14.59 9.08
C SER A 99 -0.27 14.19 10.31
N LYS A 100 0.64 13.21 10.20
CA LYS A 100 1.63 12.90 11.25
C LYS A 100 3.08 13.22 10.81
N PRO A 101 3.52 14.49 10.81
CA PRO A 101 4.92 14.82 10.61
C PRO A 101 5.80 14.78 11.87
N ASP A 102 5.28 14.68 13.11
CA ASP A 102 6.04 15.23 14.27
C ASP A 102 5.94 14.53 15.65
N GLN A 103 5.70 13.20 15.74
CA GLN A 103 5.69 12.49 17.05
C GLN A 103 6.93 11.64 17.35
N ILE A 104 8.05 11.85 16.64
CA ILE A 104 9.31 11.13 16.89
C ILE A 104 10.46 12.08 17.29
N ALA A 105 10.31 13.40 17.13
CA ALA A 105 11.32 14.37 17.54
C ALA A 105 11.27 14.74 19.05
N ALA A 106 10.42 14.10 19.85
CA ALA A 106 10.33 14.35 21.28
C ALA A 106 10.33 13.01 22.06
N ARG A 107 11.52 12.44 22.24
CA ARG A 107 11.84 11.50 23.34
C ARG A 107 13.33 11.42 23.56
#